data_AF-A0A151QPF1-F1
#
_entry.id   AF-A0A151QPF1-F1
#
_cell.length_a   1.000
_cell.length_b   1.000
_cell.length_c   1.000
_cell.angle_alpha   90.00
_cell.angle_beta   90.00
_cell.angle_gamma   90.00
#
_symmetry.space_group_name_H-M   'P 1'
#
loop_
_entity.id
_entity.type
_entity.pdbx_description
1 polymer ?
#
loop_
_entity_poly.entity_id
_entity_poly.type
_entity_poly.pdbx_seq_one_letter_code
_entity_poly.pdbx_strand_id
1 'polypeptide(L)'
;MLRAVLKGNHKSWDEYLTHIEFVYNRVVQKTTNISPFEAVYGFNPLTPLDLIPLPNVEHFIHKEGASRAEFVKKIHERIKTHIQLQHR
;
A
#
# COMPACT_ATOMS: atom_id res chain seq x y z
N MET A 1 12.20 -0.23 21.39
CA MET A 1 12.56 -0.78 20.06
C MET A 1 13.80 -1.68 20.14
N LEU A 2 14.97 -1.18 20.53
CA LEU A 2 16.21 -1.98 20.62
C LEU A 2 16.07 -3.30 21.41
N ARG A 3 15.54 -3.25 22.64
CA ARG A 3 15.30 -4.47 23.45
C ARG A 3 14.44 -5.52 22.74
N ALA A 4 13.46 -5.09 21.95
CA ALA A 4 12.56 -5.98 21.22
C ALA A 4 13.24 -6.62 20.01
N VAL A 5 14.13 -5.89 19.33
CA VAL A 5 14.91 -6.38 18.18
C VAL A 5 15.97 -7.38 18.62
N LEU A 6 16.64 -7.13 19.75
CA LEU A 6 17.74 -7.97 20.23
C LEU A 6 17.30 -9.35 20.72
N LYS A 7 16.03 -9.54 21.11
CA LYS A 7 15.48 -10.82 21.58
C LYS A 7 16.39 -11.57 22.58
N GLY A 8 17.06 -10.83 23.46
CA GLY A 8 17.98 -11.38 24.47
C GLY A 8 19.44 -11.58 24.02
N ASN A 9 19.76 -11.42 22.74
CA ASN A 9 21.14 -11.39 22.26
C ASN A 9 21.69 -9.96 22.35
N HIS A 10 22.35 -9.65 23.47
CA HIS A 10 22.92 -8.32 23.71
C HIS A 10 24.27 -8.09 23.01
N LYS A 11 24.83 -9.07 22.29
CA LYS A 11 26.17 -8.95 21.70
C LYS A 11 26.20 -8.28 20.33
N SER A 12 25.08 -8.24 19.62
CA SER A 12 24.95 -7.70 18.27
C SER A 12 24.12 -6.42 18.20
N TRP A 13 24.09 -5.65 19.30
CA TRP A 13 23.26 -4.45 19.37
C TRP A 13 23.67 -3.36 18.37
N ASP A 14 24.95 -3.29 18.07
CA ASP A 14 25.59 -2.41 17.11
C ASP A 14 25.17 -2.72 15.68
N GLU A 15 25.02 -4.01 15.33
CA GLU A 15 24.56 -4.45 14.00
C GLU A 15 23.14 -3.93 13.67
N TYR A 16 22.30 -3.76 14.69
CA TYR A 16 20.93 -3.28 14.52
C TYR A 16 20.76 -1.77 14.71
N LEU A 17 21.79 -1.06 15.17
CA LEU A 17 21.67 0.34 15.57
C LEU A 17 21.20 1.22 14.41
N THR A 18 21.85 1.12 13.24
CA THR A 18 21.49 1.86 12.03
C THR A 18 20.05 1.60 11.60
N HIS A 19 19.61 0.34 11.66
CA HIS A 19 18.25 -0.06 11.28
C HIS A 19 17.21 0.53 12.23
N ILE A 20 17.47 0.49 13.54
CA ILE A 20 16.58 1.00 14.57
C ILE A 20 16.50 2.53 14.49
N GLU A 21 17.63 3.20 14.32
CA GLU A 21 17.68 4.65 14.15
C GLU A 21 16.85 5.07 12.92
N PHE A 22 17.06 4.41 11.79
CA PHE A 22 16.31 4.71 10.57
C PHE A 22 14.80 4.53 10.77
N VAL A 23 14.37 3.38 11.33
CA VAL A 23 12.95 3.11 11.59
C VAL A 23 12.38 4.13 12.57
N TYR A 24 13.10 4.47 13.64
CA TYR A 24 12.65 5.45 14.61
C TYR A 24 12.47 6.84 13.98
N ASN A 25 13.43 7.29 13.16
CA ASN A 25 13.38 8.59 12.51
C ASN A 25 12.33 8.67 11.39
N ARG A 26 11.89 7.53 10.84
CA ARG A 26 10.87 7.45 9.79
C ARG A 26 9.44 7.46 10.31
N VAL A 27 9.19 6.96 11.52
CA VAL A 27 7.83 6.78 12.05
C VAL A 27 7.24 8.13 12.47
N VAL A 28 6.02 8.40 12.00
CA VAL A 28 5.24 9.58 12.41
C VAL A 28 4.91 9.48 13.89
N GLN A 29 5.28 10.50 14.66
CA GLN A 29 5.01 10.53 16.09
C GLN A 29 3.61 11.07 16.38
N LYS A 30 2.88 10.42 17.30
CA LYS A 30 1.50 10.79 17.65
C LYS A 30 1.36 12.22 18.19
N THR A 31 2.37 12.72 18.89
CA THR A 31 2.32 14.04 19.53
C THR A 31 2.46 15.19 18.53
N THR A 32 3.33 15.02 17.53
CA THR A 32 3.67 16.07 16.55
C THR A 32 3.00 15.86 15.20
N ASN A 33 2.44 14.67 14.94
CA ASN A 33 1.93 14.22 13.64
C ASN A 33 2.96 14.32 12.50
N ILE A 34 4.25 14.38 12.81
CA ILE A 34 5.35 14.35 11.85
C ILE A 34 6.43 13.38 12.32
N SER A 35 7.21 12.84 11.39
CA SER A 35 8.40 12.03 11.68
C SER A 35 9.62 12.91 12.02
N PRO A 36 10.60 12.41 12.78
CA PRO A 36 11.87 13.11 12.99
C PRO A 36 12.60 13.48 11.69
N PHE A 37 12.56 12.63 10.65
CA PHE A 37 13.13 12.96 9.36
C PHE A 37 12.46 14.18 8.72
N GLU A 38 11.12 14.25 8.74
CA GLU A 38 10.39 15.42 8.25
C GLU A 38 10.70 16.66 9.07
N ALA A 39 10.81 16.52 10.40
CA ALA A 39 11.11 17.64 11.27
C ALA A 39 12.51 18.25 11.03
N VAL A 40 13.51 17.42 10.73
CA VAL A 40 14.91 17.86 10.57
C VAL A 40 15.23 18.22 9.12
N TYR A 41 14.74 17.43 8.16
CA TYR A 41 15.13 17.54 6.75
C TYR A 41 14.00 18.00 5.83
N GLY A 42 12.77 18.10 6.33
CA GLY A 42 11.60 18.50 5.55
C GLY A 42 10.99 17.39 4.69
N PHE A 43 11.52 16.16 4.74
CA PHE A 43 10.95 15.01 4.02
C PHE A 43 11.21 13.70 4.75
N ASN A 44 10.41 12.67 4.45
CA ASN A 44 10.60 11.32 4.95
C ASN A 44 11.24 10.43 3.85
N PRO A 45 12.45 9.90 4.03
CA PRO A 45 13.17 9.14 3.00
C PRO A 45 12.40 7.90 2.53
N LEU A 46 12.43 7.60 1.22
CA LEU A 46 11.86 6.37 0.67
C LEU A 46 12.62 5.12 1.16
N THR A 47 11.88 4.03 1.35
CA THR A 47 12.43 2.71 1.64
C THR A 47 12.52 1.89 0.36
N PRO A 48 13.34 0.81 0.34
CA PRO A 48 13.34 -0.12 -0.79
C PRO A 48 11.95 -0.68 -1.15
N LEU A 49 11.05 -0.81 -0.16
CA LEU A 49 9.67 -1.26 -0.39
C LEU A 49 8.87 -0.25 -1.23
N ASP A 50 9.11 1.04 -1.04
CA ASP A 50 8.45 2.11 -1.79
C ASP A 50 8.93 2.17 -3.26
N LEU A 51 10.08 1.56 -3.56
CA LEU A 51 10.67 1.51 -4.90
C LEU A 51 10.27 0.25 -5.68
N ILE A 52 9.51 -0.67 -5.07
CA ILE A 52 9.03 -1.87 -5.75
C ILE A 52 8.05 -1.43 -6.84
N PRO A 53 8.28 -1.82 -8.12
CA PRO A 53 7.36 -1.48 -9.19
C PRO A 53 5.98 -2.05 -8.89
N LEU A 54 4.94 -1.26 -9.17
CA LEU A 54 3.58 -1.75 -9.05
C LEU A 54 3.42 -3.00 -9.92
N PRO A 55 2.86 -4.08 -9.36
CA PRO A 55 2.73 -5.31 -10.11
C PRO A 55 1.68 -5.10 -11.22
N ASN A 56 1.87 -5.74 -12.39
CA ASN A 56 0.99 -5.54 -13.53
C ASN A 56 -0.47 -5.86 -13.14
N VAL A 57 -1.34 -4.86 -13.21
CA VAL A 57 -2.77 -4.97 -12.83
C VAL A 57 -3.45 -6.10 -13.60
N GLU A 58 -3.04 -6.36 -14.85
CA GLU A 58 -3.57 -7.45 -15.67
C GLU A 58 -3.38 -8.83 -15.03
N HIS A 59 -2.34 -9.02 -14.20
CA HIS A 59 -2.11 -10.27 -13.48
C HIS A 59 -3.04 -10.46 -12.29
N PHE A 60 -3.63 -9.38 -11.75
CA PHE A 60 -4.59 -9.45 -10.63
C PHE A 60 -6.04 -9.51 -11.10
N ILE A 61 -6.31 -9.23 -12.38
CA ILE A 61 -7.66 -9.38 -12.92
C ILE A 61 -7.97 -10.87 -13.07
N HIS A 62 -8.88 -11.36 -12.23
CA HIS A 62 -9.42 -12.71 -12.39
C HIS A 62 -10.17 -12.80 -13.71
N LYS A 63 -9.65 -13.60 -14.66
CA LYS A 63 -10.19 -13.70 -16.03
C LYS A 63 -11.69 -14.01 -16.05
N GLU A 64 -12.13 -14.95 -15.22
CA GLU A 64 -13.56 -15.29 -15.11
C GLU A 64 -14.39 -14.19 -14.42
N GLY A 65 -13.78 -13.45 -13.50
CA GLY A 65 -14.45 -12.32 -12.85
C GLY A 65 -14.72 -11.20 -13.86
N ALA A 66 -13.72 -10.90 -14.69
CA ALA A 66 -13.83 -9.93 -15.77
C ALA A 66 -14.90 -10.35 -16.80
N SER A 67 -14.90 -11.62 -17.22
CA SER A 67 -15.88 -12.11 -18.20
C SER A 67 -17.32 -12.08 -17.65
N ARG A 68 -17.52 -12.45 -16.38
CA ARG A 68 -18.83 -12.34 -15.70
C ARG A 68 -19.29 -10.90 -15.58
N ALA A 69 -18.40 -9.97 -15.22
CA ALA A 69 -18.72 -8.55 -15.14
C ALA A 69 -19.14 -7.99 -16.52
N GLU A 70 -18.43 -8.39 -17.58
CA GLU A 70 -18.79 -7.99 -18.95
C GLU A 70 -20.14 -8.57 -19.39
N PHE A 71 -20.43 -9.82 -19.01
CA PHE A 71 -21.72 -10.44 -19.27
C PHE A 71 -22.88 -9.68 -18.58
N VAL A 72 -22.73 -9.38 -17.28
CA VAL A 72 -23.74 -8.61 -16.53
C VAL A 72 -23.95 -7.23 -17.15
N LYS A 73 -22.87 -6.55 -17.57
CA LYS A 73 -22.96 -5.27 -18.29
C LYS A 73 -23.77 -5.40 -19.58
N LYS A 74 -23.54 -6.44 -20.39
CA LYS A 74 -24.32 -6.69 -21.62
C LYS A 74 -25.80 -6.92 -21.35
N ILE A 75 -26.15 -7.65 -20.28
CA ILE A 75 -27.55 -7.83 -19.86
C ILE A 75 -28.17 -6.47 -19.49
N HIS A 76 -27.46 -5.65 -18.72
CA HIS A 76 -27.96 -4.35 -18.30
C HIS A 76 -28.23 -3.42 -19.49
N GLU A 77 -27.32 -3.35 -20.47
CA GLU A 77 -27.52 -2.55 -21.68
C GLU A 77 -28.73 -3.02 -22.51
N ARG A 78 -28.96 -4.33 -22.60
CA ARG A 78 -30.15 -4.88 -23.27
C ARG A 78 -31.45 -4.49 -22.57
N ILE A 79 -31.47 -4.54 -21.24
CA ILE A 79 -32.65 -4.12 -20.46
C ILE A 79 -32.89 -2.62 -20.67
N LYS A 80 -31.84 -1.81 -20.59
CA LYS A 80 -31.92 -0.36 -20.77
C LYS A 80 -32.48 0.02 -22.14
N THR A 81 -31.98 -0.59 -23.21
CA THR A 81 -32.48 -0.34 -24.57
C THR A 81 -33.93 -0.77 -24.74
N HIS A 82 -34.34 -1.91 -24.16
CA HIS A 82 -35.72 -2.36 -24.21
C HIS A 82 -36.68 -1.36 -23.51
N ILE A 83 -36.33 -0.90 -22.30
CA ILE A 83 -37.11 0.11 -21.56
C ILE A 83 -37.24 1.39 -22.40
N GLN A 84 -36.14 1.86 -22.98
CA GLN A 84 -36.15 3.07 -23.81
C GLN A 84 -37.03 2.94 -25.06
N LEU A 85 -37.11 1.74 -25.66
CA LEU A 85 -37.95 1.47 -26.82
C LEU A 85 -39.44 1.33 -26.46
N GLN A 86 -39.77 0.89 -25.24
CA GLN A 86 -41.17 0.76 -24.79
C GLN A 86 -41.82 2.08 -24.36
N HIS A 87 -41.02 3.09 -24.01
CA HIS A 87 -41.49 4.42 -23.63
C HIS A 87 -41.44 5.44 -24.79
N ARG A 88 -41.43 4.96 -26.04
CA ARG A 88 -41.42 5.76 -27.27
C ARG A 88 -42.68 5.49 -28.08
#